data_AF-A0A7C7SHF6-F1
#
_entry.id   AF-A0A7C7SHF6-F1
#
_cell.length_a   1.000
_cell.length_b   1.000
_cell.length_c   1.000
_cell.angle_alpha   90.00
_cell.angle_beta   90.00
_cell.angle_gamma   90.00
#
_symmetry.space_group_name_H-M   'P 1'
#
loop_
_entity.id
_entity.type
_entity.pdbx_description
1 polymer ?
#
loop_
_entity_poly.entity_id
_entity_poly.type
_entity_poly.pdbx_seq_one_letter_code
_entity_poly.pdbx_strand_id
1 'polypeptide(L)'
;MSDIVNRQWRLVARPAGMVQASDFEYREEPVPAVAEGDYLVRTLYVSVDPAQRGWMNEDPGYMPPIPLGEVMRGGTISEVVESRHPDYTVGDIVSGFLGWQEYALGSTGVLEAQTIVPEHPLPRYLGVLGGTCVLLETGVALLSLGDESDLTCI
;
A
#
# COMPACT_ATOMS: atom_id res chain seq x y z
N MET A 1 -6.24 21.63 -16.50
CA MET A 1 -5.81 20.90 -15.30
C MET A 1 -7.09 20.43 -14.65
N SER A 2 -7.33 19.13 -14.68
CA SER A 2 -8.52 18.52 -14.09
C SER A 2 -8.56 18.88 -12.60
N ASP A 3 -9.61 19.57 -12.17
CA ASP A 3 -9.87 19.96 -10.76
C ASP A 3 -10.26 18.73 -9.91
N ILE A 4 -9.49 17.65 -10.01
CA ILE A 4 -9.75 16.42 -9.27
C ILE A 4 -9.14 16.60 -7.88
N VAL A 5 -9.96 16.33 -6.87
CA VAL A 5 -9.58 16.37 -5.47
C VAL A 5 -9.17 14.97 -5.04
N ASN A 6 -7.99 14.84 -4.45
CA ASN A 6 -7.51 13.65 -3.77
C ASN A 6 -7.98 13.66 -2.32
N ARG A 7 -8.74 12.65 -1.95
CA ARG A 7 -9.19 12.40 -0.57
C ARG A 7 -8.24 11.44 0.10
N GLN A 8 -7.73 11.80 1.27
CA GLN A 8 -6.69 11.05 1.96
C GLN A 8 -6.88 11.07 3.47
N TRP A 9 -6.45 9.98 4.12
CA TRP A 9 -6.37 9.88 5.57
C TRP A 9 -4.93 10.04 6.02
N ARG A 10 -4.67 11.05 6.86
CA ARG A 10 -3.35 11.35 7.41
C ARG A 10 -3.26 10.95 8.87
N LEU A 11 -2.11 10.44 9.29
CA LEU A 11 -1.85 10.12 10.70
C LEU A 11 -1.48 11.42 11.43
N VAL A 12 -2.30 11.89 12.36
CA VAL A 12 -2.08 13.18 13.06
C VAL A 12 -1.75 13.05 14.54
N ALA A 13 -1.99 11.87 15.13
CA ALA A 13 -1.55 11.57 16.49
C ALA A 13 -0.98 10.15 16.60
N ARG A 14 -0.18 9.93 17.64
CA ARG A 14 0.36 8.61 17.99
C ARG A 14 -0.65 7.88 18.90
N PRO A 15 -1.15 6.69 18.53
CA PRO A 15 -2.14 5.99 19.34
C PRO A 15 -1.62 5.62 20.72
N ALA A 16 -2.26 6.16 21.77
CA ALA A 16 -2.04 5.75 23.16
C ALA A 16 -2.90 4.52 23.48
N GLY A 17 -2.40 3.34 23.14
CA GLY A 17 -3.12 2.07 23.28
C GLY A 17 -3.81 1.65 21.98
N MET A 18 -5.14 1.47 22.04
CA MET A 18 -5.96 1.13 20.86
C MET A 18 -6.03 2.33 19.91
N VAL A 19 -6.04 2.04 18.60
CA VAL A 19 -6.17 3.04 17.55
C VAL A 19 -7.57 3.66 17.62
N GLN A 20 -7.61 4.99 17.52
CA GLN A 20 -8.83 5.78 17.59
C GLN A 20 -9.01 6.61 16.31
N ALA A 21 -10.25 7.00 16.04
CA ALA A 21 -10.54 7.87 14.90
C ALA A 21 -9.81 9.22 14.99
N SER A 22 -9.56 9.71 16.21
CA SER A 22 -8.81 10.95 16.47
C SER A 22 -7.32 10.87 16.14
N ASP A 23 -6.79 9.65 15.92
CA ASP A 23 -5.40 9.48 15.48
C ASP A 23 -5.24 9.86 14.00
N PHE A 24 -6.35 9.99 13.27
CA PHE A 24 -6.37 10.30 11.85
C PHE A 24 -7.13 11.59 11.55
N GLU A 25 -6.74 12.22 10.44
CA GLU A 25 -7.43 13.36 9.88
C GLU A 25 -7.74 13.10 8.40
N TYR A 26 -9.00 13.36 8.02
CA TYR A 26 -9.42 13.36 6.63
C TYR A 26 -9.04 14.69 5.98
N ARG A 27 -8.33 14.62 4.84
CA ARG A 27 -7.95 15.79 4.04
C ARG A 27 -8.39 15.63 2.59
N GLU A 28 -8.69 16.78 2.00
CA GLU A 28 -8.96 16.95 0.58
C GLU A 28 -7.93 17.91 0.01
N GLU A 29 -7.17 17.46 -0.97
CA GLU A 29 -6.10 18.24 -1.61
C GLU A 29 -6.18 18.06 -3.13
N PRO A 30 -5.70 19.00 -3.95
CA PRO A 30 -5.66 18.79 -5.40
C PRO A 30 -4.76 17.61 -5.75
N VAL A 31 -5.16 16.82 -6.75
CA VAL A 31 -4.31 15.75 -7.30
C VAL A 31 -3.00 16.35 -7.81
N PRO A 32 -1.84 15.79 -7.44
CA PRO A 32 -0.55 16.30 -7.88
C PRO A 32 -0.37 16.14 -9.40
N ALA A 33 0.34 17.07 -10.02
CA ALA A 33 0.69 16.97 -11.43
C ALA A 33 1.75 15.88 -11.65
N VAL A 34 1.60 15.09 -12.71
CA VAL A 34 2.55 14.03 -13.07
C VAL A 34 3.80 14.63 -13.71
N ALA A 35 4.98 14.43 -13.12
CA ALA A 35 6.25 14.86 -13.69
C ALA A 35 6.80 13.83 -14.69
N GLU A 36 7.86 14.19 -15.43
CA GLU A 36 8.56 13.24 -16.29
C GLU A 36 9.17 12.11 -15.45
N GLY A 37 8.95 10.85 -15.84
CA GLY A 37 9.39 9.70 -15.06
C GLY A 37 8.50 9.37 -13.87
N ASP A 38 7.32 9.98 -13.75
CA ASP A 38 6.30 9.61 -12.77
C ASP A 38 5.02 9.10 -13.46
N TYR A 39 4.15 8.48 -12.68
CA TYR A 39 2.79 8.12 -13.08
C TYR A 39 1.81 8.37 -11.93
N LEU A 40 0.57 8.66 -12.27
CA LEU A 40 -0.53 8.82 -11.33
C LEU A 40 -1.39 7.56 -11.34
N VAL A 41 -1.74 7.11 -10.14
CA VAL A 41 -2.66 5.99 -9.96
C VAL A 41 -3.92 6.44 -9.24
N ARG A 42 -5.03 5.74 -9.51
CA ARG A 42 -6.25 5.77 -8.71
C ARG A 42 -6.34 4.49 -7.90
N THR A 43 -6.43 4.63 -6.58
CA THR A 43 -6.56 3.50 -5.66
C THR A 43 -7.93 2.85 -5.81
N LEU A 44 -7.95 1.53 -6.06
CA LEU A 44 -9.16 0.72 -6.14
C LEU A 44 -9.45 0.03 -4.81
N TYR A 45 -8.38 -0.46 -4.16
CA TYR A 45 -8.45 -1.16 -2.88
C TYR A 45 -7.27 -0.77 -1.99
N VAL A 46 -7.53 -0.72 -0.69
CA VAL A 46 -6.55 -0.49 0.38
C VAL A 46 -6.56 -1.69 1.33
N SER A 47 -5.38 -2.11 1.76
CA SER A 47 -5.22 -3.06 2.86
C SER A 47 -5.19 -2.34 4.21
N VAL A 48 -5.79 -3.00 5.19
CA VAL A 48 -5.75 -2.61 6.61
C VAL A 48 -5.09 -3.75 7.36
N ASP A 49 -3.83 -3.56 7.73
CA ASP A 49 -2.95 -4.62 8.23
C ASP A 49 -2.54 -4.37 9.68
N PRO A 50 -2.42 -5.41 10.54
CA PRO A 50 -1.92 -5.24 11.91
C PRO A 50 -0.53 -4.57 11.98
N ALA A 51 0.30 -4.76 10.95
CA ALA A 51 1.63 -4.16 10.83
C ALA A 51 1.58 -2.62 10.85
N GLN A 52 0.49 -2.01 10.38
CA GLN A 52 0.27 -0.57 10.42
C GLN A 52 0.37 -0.02 11.85
N ARG A 53 0.01 -0.81 12.86
CA ARG A 53 0.15 -0.41 14.27
C ARG A 53 1.60 -0.13 14.64
N GLY A 54 2.53 -0.89 14.09
CA GLY A 54 3.97 -0.69 14.28
C GLY A 54 4.44 0.58 13.58
N TRP A 55 4.01 0.82 12.33
CA TRP A 55 4.40 2.00 11.57
C TRP A 55 3.85 3.32 12.14
N MET A 56 2.79 3.26 12.96
CA MET A 56 2.26 4.42 13.69
C MET A 56 3.10 4.81 14.91
N ASN A 57 3.94 3.93 15.45
CA ASN A 57 4.80 4.22 16.59
C ASN A 57 6.08 4.96 16.17
N GLU A 58 6.70 5.70 17.09
CA GLU A 58 7.98 6.39 16.82
C GLU A 58 9.19 5.45 16.84
N ASP A 59 9.07 4.29 17.46
CA ASP A 59 10.16 3.31 17.51
C ASP A 59 10.40 2.71 16.12
N PRO A 60 11.62 2.81 15.57
CA PRO A 60 11.92 2.27 14.26
C PRO A 60 11.86 0.74 14.29
N GLY A 61 10.90 0.18 13.56
CA GLY A 61 10.85 -1.23 13.22
C GLY A 61 11.65 -1.55 11.96
N TYR A 62 11.26 -2.60 11.24
CA TYR A 62 11.84 -2.93 9.93
C TYR A 62 11.48 -1.93 8.81
N MET A 63 10.45 -1.09 9.04
CA MET A 63 10.10 0.05 8.20
C MET A 63 10.13 1.33 9.03
N PRO A 64 10.46 2.47 8.42
CA PRO A 64 10.45 3.75 9.11
C PRO A 64 9.03 4.10 9.57
N PRO A 65 8.88 4.73 10.75
CA PRO A 65 7.64 5.31 11.21
C PRO A 65 6.99 6.22 10.18
N ILE A 66 5.66 6.26 10.16
CA ILE A 66 4.91 7.24 9.38
C ILE A 66 5.02 8.59 10.10
N PRO A 67 5.53 9.66 9.48
CA PRO A 67 5.55 10.97 10.11
C PRO A 67 4.14 11.49 10.42
N LEU A 68 3.99 12.32 11.45
CA LEU A 68 2.70 12.96 11.71
C LEU A 68 2.39 13.97 10.60
N GLY A 69 1.12 14.02 10.21
CA GLY A 69 0.64 14.79 9.07
C GLY A 69 0.80 14.08 7.73
N GLU A 70 1.42 12.90 7.65
CA GLU A 70 1.57 12.14 6.40
C GLU A 70 0.41 11.18 6.14
N VAL A 71 0.23 10.82 4.87
CA VAL A 71 -0.78 9.82 4.47
C VAL A 71 -0.50 8.50 5.16
N MET A 72 -1.55 7.88 5.70
CA MET A 72 -1.44 6.59 6.36
C MET A 72 -0.95 5.54 5.37
N ARG A 73 0.20 4.93 5.65
CA ARG A 73 0.79 3.89 4.81
C ARG A 73 -0.06 2.61 4.87
N GLY A 74 -0.33 2.03 3.71
CA GLY A 74 -1.01 0.75 3.56
C GLY A 74 -0.76 0.18 2.18
N GLY A 75 -0.88 -1.14 2.04
CA GLY A 75 -0.84 -1.81 0.74
C GLY A 75 -2.06 -1.40 -0.10
N THR A 76 -1.89 -1.28 -1.41
CA THR A 76 -2.93 -0.79 -2.32
C THR A 76 -2.92 -1.58 -3.62
N ILE A 77 -4.11 -1.80 -4.19
CA ILE A 77 -4.28 -2.12 -5.62
C ILE A 77 -4.83 -0.89 -6.30
N SER A 78 -4.14 -0.45 -7.34
CA SER A 78 -4.43 0.83 -7.99
C SER A 78 -4.36 0.69 -9.51
N GLU A 79 -5.08 1.54 -10.22
CA GLU A 79 -5.08 1.62 -11.67
C GLU A 79 -4.31 2.87 -12.10
N VAL A 80 -3.40 2.75 -13.06
CA VAL A 80 -2.69 3.90 -13.64
C VAL A 80 -3.67 4.74 -14.45
N VAL A 81 -3.85 6.01 -14.08
CA VAL A 81 -4.80 6.93 -14.73
C VAL A 81 -4.10 8.01 -15.58
N GLU A 82 -2.83 8.30 -15.30
CA GLU A 82 -1.96 9.16 -16.11
C GLU A 82 -0.52 8.65 -15.98
N SER A 83 0.27 8.67 -17.05
CA SER A 83 1.66 8.22 -16.98
C SER A 83 2.58 9.05 -17.87
N ARG A 84 3.75 9.37 -17.34
CA ARG A 84 4.94 9.86 -18.05
C ARG A 84 6.15 8.97 -17.74
N HIS A 85 5.90 7.72 -17.33
CA HIS A 85 6.90 6.72 -17.04
C HIS A 85 6.95 5.68 -18.19
N PRO A 86 8.13 5.29 -18.70
CA PRO A 86 8.23 4.35 -19.82
C PRO A 86 7.66 2.96 -19.53
N ASP A 87 7.78 2.49 -18.29
CA ASP A 87 7.38 1.13 -17.87
C ASP A 87 5.93 0.99 -17.39
N TYR A 88 5.19 2.11 -17.24
CA TYR A 88 3.79 2.09 -16.78
C TYR A 88 2.89 2.80 -17.78
N THR A 89 1.80 2.15 -18.16
CA THR A 89 0.83 2.64 -19.11
C THR A 89 -0.54 2.86 -18.47
N VAL A 90 -1.31 3.80 -19.00
CA VAL A 90 -2.67 4.06 -18.50
C VAL A 90 -3.53 2.81 -18.64
N GLY A 91 -4.20 2.43 -17.56
CA GLY A 91 -4.99 1.21 -17.43
C GLY A 91 -4.26 0.04 -16.77
N ASP A 92 -2.94 0.14 -16.55
CA ASP A 92 -2.21 -0.89 -15.81
C ASP A 92 -2.70 -0.97 -14.38
N ILE A 93 -2.83 -2.21 -13.88
CA ILE A 93 -3.13 -2.44 -12.48
C ILE A 93 -1.81 -2.68 -11.75
N VAL A 94 -1.58 -1.94 -10.67
CA VAL A 94 -0.35 -2.01 -9.87
C VAL A 94 -0.67 -2.33 -8.41
N SER A 95 0.25 -3.02 -7.75
CA SER A 95 0.23 -3.31 -6.32
C SER A 95 1.44 -2.68 -5.63
N GLY A 96 1.22 -1.93 -4.55
CA GLY A 96 2.30 -1.21 -3.86
C GLY A 96 1.87 -0.61 -2.53
N PHE A 97 2.73 0.20 -1.92
CA PHE A 97 2.43 0.94 -0.68
C PHE A 97 2.13 2.41 -0.95
N LEU A 98 0.97 2.69 -1.53
CA LEU A 98 0.59 4.05 -1.96
C LEU A 98 -0.28 4.79 -0.93
N GLY A 99 -0.65 4.12 0.15
CA GLY A 99 -1.32 4.71 1.31
C GLY A 99 -2.84 4.88 1.16
N TRP A 100 -3.46 5.36 2.23
CA TRP A 100 -4.91 5.53 2.33
C TRP A 100 -5.37 6.83 1.67
N GLN A 101 -5.35 6.84 0.34
CA GLN A 101 -5.75 7.97 -0.49
C GLN A 101 -6.34 7.50 -1.83
N GLU A 102 -7.18 8.33 -2.45
CA GLU A 102 -7.82 8.01 -3.74
C GLU A 102 -6.83 8.09 -4.90
N TYR A 103 -5.85 8.98 -4.83
CA TYR A 103 -4.84 9.19 -5.88
C TYR A 103 -3.45 9.28 -5.27
N ALA A 104 -2.47 8.70 -5.94
CA ALA A 104 -1.07 8.75 -5.52
C ALA A 104 -0.14 8.82 -6.73
N LEU A 105 1.00 9.48 -6.58
CA LEU A 105 2.09 9.32 -7.53
C LEU A 105 2.79 7.98 -7.25
N GLY A 106 3.11 7.26 -8.32
CA GLY A 106 3.91 6.05 -8.26
C GLY A 106 5.28 6.32 -7.65
N SER A 107 5.71 5.44 -6.75
CA SER A 107 7.04 5.50 -6.13
C SER A 107 8.06 4.85 -7.06
N THR A 108 9.18 5.52 -7.30
CA THR A 108 10.39 4.90 -7.87
C THR A 108 11.31 4.43 -6.74
N GLY A 109 11.81 3.19 -6.81
CA GLY A 109 12.76 2.63 -5.81
C GLY A 109 12.30 1.33 -5.13
N VAL A 110 12.81 1.03 -3.92
CA VAL A 110 12.61 -0.29 -3.26
C VAL A 110 11.14 -0.61 -2.95
N LEU A 111 10.28 0.41 -2.89
CA LEU A 111 8.83 0.27 -2.68
C LEU A 111 8.02 0.54 -3.96
N GLU A 112 8.68 0.44 -5.12
CA GLU A 112 8.06 0.58 -6.43
C GLU A 112 6.90 -0.39 -6.63
N ALA A 113 5.77 0.16 -7.09
CA ALA A 113 4.56 -0.61 -7.29
C ALA A 113 4.74 -1.59 -8.45
N GLN A 114 4.35 -2.84 -8.24
CA GLN A 114 4.51 -3.89 -9.22
C GLN A 114 3.26 -3.99 -10.08
N THR A 115 3.41 -3.99 -11.40
CA THR A 115 2.31 -4.27 -12.31
C THR A 115 1.82 -5.69 -12.09
N ILE A 116 0.51 -5.86 -11.94
CA ILE A 116 -0.15 -7.15 -11.83
C ILE A 116 -0.95 -7.42 -13.10
N VAL A 117 -0.87 -8.66 -13.58
CA VAL A 117 -1.75 -9.16 -14.62
C VAL A 117 -2.89 -9.91 -13.91
N PRO A 118 -4.10 -9.34 -13.85
CA PRO A 118 -5.18 -9.91 -13.06
C PRO A 118 -5.75 -11.18 -13.72
N GLU A 119 -5.33 -12.34 -13.24
CA GLU A 119 -5.92 -13.65 -13.56
C GLU A 119 -7.05 -14.02 -12.58
N HIS A 120 -7.17 -13.26 -11.50
CA HIS A 120 -8.12 -13.44 -10.41
C HIS A 120 -8.75 -12.09 -9.98
N PRO A 121 -9.83 -12.11 -9.17
CA PRO A 121 -10.39 -10.88 -8.62
C PRO A 121 -9.37 -10.05 -7.85
N LEU A 122 -9.32 -8.74 -8.12
CA LEU A 122 -8.32 -7.80 -7.58
C LEU A 122 -8.12 -7.85 -6.06
N PRO A 123 -9.16 -7.99 -5.21
CA PRO A 123 -8.97 -8.07 -3.76
C PRO A 123 -8.09 -9.26 -3.31
N ARG A 124 -7.99 -10.35 -4.09
CA ARG A 124 -7.12 -11.48 -3.75
C ARG A 124 -5.65 -11.11 -3.74
N TYR A 125 -5.23 -10.11 -4.52
CA TYR A 125 -3.86 -9.61 -4.56
C TYR A 125 -3.48 -8.73 -3.36
N LEU A 126 -4.41 -8.44 -2.44
CA LEU A 126 -4.10 -7.88 -1.11
C LEU A 126 -4.06 -8.97 -0.02
N GLY A 127 -4.83 -10.04 -0.20
CA GLY A 127 -4.89 -11.19 0.71
C GLY A 127 -3.97 -12.32 0.27
N VAL A 128 -4.58 -13.43 -0.17
CA VAL A 128 -3.93 -14.73 -0.49
C VAL A 128 -2.81 -14.62 -1.54
N LEU A 129 -2.89 -13.67 -2.46
CA LEU A 129 -1.88 -13.46 -3.51
C LEU A 129 -1.08 -12.17 -3.30
N GLY A 130 -1.25 -11.52 -2.15
CA GLY A 130 -0.62 -10.25 -1.79
C GLY A 130 0.45 -10.38 -0.72
N GLY A 131 1.03 -9.24 -0.33
CA GLY A 131 2.05 -9.17 0.73
C GLY A 131 1.59 -9.79 2.05
N THR A 132 0.29 -9.77 2.36
CA THR A 132 -0.30 -10.40 3.55
C THR A 132 -0.09 -11.92 3.58
N CYS A 133 -0.26 -12.61 2.44
CA CYS A 133 -0.05 -14.05 2.37
C CYS A 133 1.41 -14.42 2.17
N VAL A 134 2.21 -13.61 1.46
CA VAL A 134 3.66 -13.84 1.36
C VAL A 134 4.31 -13.80 2.75
N LEU A 135 3.88 -12.90 3.64
CA LEU A 135 4.35 -12.88 5.05
C LEU A 135 3.89 -14.10 5.85
N LEU A 136 2.69 -14.63 5.57
CA LEU A 136 2.21 -15.87 6.17
C LEU A 136 3.01 -17.09 5.68
N GLU A 137 3.25 -17.20 4.38
CA GLU A 137 3.99 -18.32 3.79
C GLU A 137 5.49 -18.26 4.10
N THR A 138 6.13 -17.09 4.07
CA THR A 138 7.52 -16.97 4.53
C THR A 138 7.65 -17.16 6.04
N GLY A 139 6.63 -16.79 6.84
CA GLY A 139 6.57 -17.12 8.26
C GLY A 139 6.42 -18.62 8.52
N VAL A 140 5.57 -19.31 7.76
CA VAL A 140 5.42 -20.78 7.80
C VAL A 140 6.68 -21.47 7.27
N ALA A 141 7.28 -21.00 6.18
CA ALA A 141 8.53 -21.56 5.64
C ALA A 141 9.71 -21.34 6.60
N LEU A 142 9.78 -20.20 7.29
CA LEU A 142 10.80 -19.91 8.31
C LEU A 142 10.59 -20.74 9.58
N LEU A 143 9.34 -21.03 9.96
CA LEU A 143 9.00 -21.95 11.05
C LEU A 143 9.12 -23.43 10.64
N SER A 144 9.03 -23.74 9.34
CA SER A 144 9.12 -25.08 8.75
C SER A 144 10.55 -25.49 8.39
N LEU A 145 11.55 -24.62 8.56
CA LEU A 145 12.98 -25.03 8.56
C LEU A 145 13.36 -25.90 9.78
N GLY A 146 12.36 -26.36 10.55
CA GLY A 146 12.49 -27.23 11.70
C GLY A 146 11.65 -28.52 11.67
N ASP A 147 10.98 -28.90 10.58
CA ASP A 147 10.43 -30.25 10.45
C ASP A 147 10.09 -30.62 8.99
N GLU A 148 10.78 -31.63 8.46
CA GLU A 148 10.40 -32.31 7.21
C GLU A 148 9.29 -33.31 7.54
N SER A 149 8.03 -32.98 7.27
CA SER A 149 7.04 -33.96 6.78
C SER A 149 5.69 -33.30 6.50
N ASP A 150 5.14 -33.63 5.33
CA ASP A 150 3.75 -33.43 4.90
C ASP A 150 3.27 -32.00 4.59
N LEU A 151 3.71 -31.51 3.43
CA LEU A 151 2.96 -30.55 2.63
C LEU A 151 1.95 -31.29 1.73
N THR A 152 0.67 -31.24 2.08
CA THR A 152 -0.42 -31.43 1.11
C THR A 152 -1.37 -30.25 1.22
N CYS A 153 -1.19 -29.26 0.34
CA CYS A 153 -2.19 -28.22 0.09
C CYS A 153 -3.35 -28.80 -0.74
N ILE A 154 -4.58 -28.52 -0.30
CA ILE A 154 -5.77 -28.41 -1.16
C ILE A 154 -6.15 -26.93 -1.20
#